data_AF-A0A947FY68-F1
#
_entry.id   AF-A0A947FY68-F1
#
_cell.length_a   1.000
_cell.length_b   1.000
_cell.length_c   1.000
_cell.angle_alpha   90.00
_cell.angle_beta   90.00
_cell.angle_gamma   90.00
#
_symmetry.space_group_name_H-M   'P 1'
#
loop_
_entity.id
_entity.type
_entity.pdbx_description
1 polymer ?
#
loop_
_entity_poly.entity_id
_entity_poly.type
_entity_poly.pdbx_seq_one_letter_code
_entity_poly.pdbx_strand_id
1 'polypeptide(L)'
;MSEAALAPAHPGDAGIDLIACESTILGPGARAVVSAGIRIALPAGLEAQVRPRSGQALKKGLTIPNTPGTIDPGYRGPVKVILLNTAPGVCLADLAEVSGAGDLAARLTRGIESRTIRIERGERIAQLVFAHFERPAIEVVDSVALDTTRGEGGFGSTGAG
;
A
#
# COMPACT_ATOMS: atom_id res chain seq x y z
N MET A 1 10.60 17.71 -19.18
CA MET A 1 10.36 16.76 -18.08
C MET A 1 10.91 15.43 -18.55
N SER A 2 11.90 14.83 -17.87
CA SER A 2 12.37 13.51 -18.29
C SER A 2 11.24 12.52 -18.10
N GLU A 3 10.86 11.86 -19.18
CA GLU A 3 9.93 10.75 -19.20
C GLU A 3 10.45 9.68 -18.22
N ALA A 4 9.86 9.59 -17.02
CA ALA A 4 10.12 8.44 -16.16
C ALA A 4 9.52 7.26 -16.90
N ALA A 5 10.37 6.45 -17.54
CA ALA A 5 9.93 5.31 -18.32
C ALA A 5 9.11 4.38 -17.42
N LEU A 6 7.80 4.34 -17.64
CA LEU A 6 6.89 3.38 -17.03
C LEU A 6 7.19 2.01 -17.62
N ALA A 7 8.21 1.36 -17.08
CA ALA A 7 8.65 0.04 -17.48
C ALA A 7 8.80 -0.87 -16.26
N PRO A 8 8.55 -2.17 -16.40
CA PRO A 8 8.92 -3.14 -15.38
C PRO A 8 10.44 -3.09 -15.12
N ALA A 9 10.85 -3.41 -13.89
CA ALA A 9 12.27 -3.36 -13.51
C ALA A 9 13.10 -4.43 -14.23
N HIS A 10 12.51 -5.61 -14.42
CA HIS A 10 13.09 -6.71 -15.17
C HIS A 10 12.11 -7.28 -16.22
N PRO A 11 12.61 -7.90 -17.30
CA PRO A 11 11.76 -8.64 -18.23
C PRO A 11 10.94 -9.70 -17.50
N GLY A 12 9.61 -9.67 -17.70
CA GLY A 12 8.68 -10.61 -17.06
C GLY A 12 8.13 -10.17 -15.69
N ASP A 13 8.61 -9.06 -15.13
CA ASP A 13 8.03 -8.50 -13.90
C ASP A 13 6.58 -8.06 -14.16
N ALA A 14 5.67 -8.44 -13.24
CA ALA A 14 4.27 -8.06 -13.32
C ALA A 14 4.03 -6.57 -12.98
N GLY A 15 4.91 -5.98 -12.18
CA GLY A 15 4.76 -4.65 -11.60
C GLY A 15 5.55 -3.57 -12.34
N ILE A 16 4.93 -2.42 -12.54
CA ILE A 16 5.59 -1.19 -13.00
C ILE A 16 5.75 -0.24 -11.81
N ASP A 17 6.99 0.15 -11.50
CA ASP A 17 7.28 1.04 -10.36
C ASP A 17 6.64 2.43 -10.57
N LEU A 18 5.91 2.91 -9.57
CA LEU A 18 5.34 4.26 -9.52
C LEU A 18 6.25 5.19 -8.71
N ILE A 19 6.51 6.37 -9.25
CA ILE A 19 7.38 7.39 -8.63
C ILE A 19 6.56 8.48 -7.93
N ALA A 20 7.07 9.01 -6.82
CA ALA A 20 6.49 10.17 -6.14
C ALA A 20 6.72 11.44 -6.97
N CYS A 21 5.67 12.23 -7.23
CA CYS A 21 5.80 13.52 -7.90
C CYS A 21 6.01 14.71 -6.94
N GLU A 22 5.92 14.47 -5.64
CA GLU A 22 6.06 15.45 -4.58
C GLU A 22 6.74 14.79 -3.38
N SER A 23 7.56 15.56 -2.67
CA SER A 23 8.16 15.10 -1.41
C SER A 23 7.15 15.21 -0.27
N THR A 24 7.20 14.28 0.68
CA THR A 24 6.37 14.33 1.89
C THR A 24 7.04 13.65 3.07
N ILE A 25 6.60 13.97 4.28
CA ILE A 25 7.10 13.40 5.52
C ILE A 25 5.94 12.67 6.22
N LEU A 26 6.16 11.40 6.52
CA LEU A 26 5.21 10.55 7.23
C LEU A 26 5.77 10.22 8.61
N GLY A 27 5.28 10.94 9.62
CA GLY A 27 5.46 10.53 11.01
C GLY A 27 4.86 9.13 11.27
N PRO A 28 5.20 8.48 12.39
CA PRO A 28 4.65 7.17 12.71
C PRO A 28 3.11 7.19 12.76
N GLY A 29 2.46 6.22 12.14
CA GLY A 29 0.99 6.15 12.01
C GLY A 29 0.36 7.16 11.04
N ALA A 30 1.15 8.09 10.47
CA ALA A 30 0.63 9.10 9.57
C ALA A 30 0.33 8.54 8.18
N ARG A 31 -0.59 9.22 7.48
CA ARG A 31 -0.97 8.94 6.09
C ARG A 31 -0.79 10.16 5.21
N ALA A 32 -0.42 9.95 3.97
CA ALA A 32 -0.41 10.99 2.95
C ALA A 32 -0.89 10.42 1.61
N VAL A 33 -1.42 11.29 0.77
CA VAL A 33 -1.74 10.97 -0.61
C VAL A 33 -0.66 11.62 -1.47
N VAL A 34 0.02 10.82 -2.29
CA VAL A 34 1.12 11.27 -3.16
C VAL A 34 0.76 10.98 -4.60
N SER A 35 0.85 11.98 -5.48
CA SER A 35 0.62 11.78 -6.91
C SER A 35 1.74 10.96 -7.56
N ALA A 36 1.36 10.04 -8.45
CA ALA A 36 2.28 9.30 -9.29
C ALA A 36 2.58 9.99 -10.63
N GLY A 37 1.97 11.16 -10.90
CA GLY A 37 2.22 11.97 -12.10
C GLY A 37 1.64 11.42 -13.40
N ILE A 38 0.89 10.32 -13.33
CA ILE A 38 0.34 9.63 -14.50
C ILE A 38 -1.18 9.63 -14.48
N ARG A 39 -1.76 9.49 -15.68
CA ARG A 39 -3.18 9.17 -15.90
C ARG A 39 -3.21 7.96 -16.81
N ILE A 40 -4.22 7.11 -16.64
CA ILE A 40 -4.31 5.86 -17.40
C ILE A 40 -5.70 5.75 -17.99
N ALA A 41 -5.78 5.40 -19.28
CA ALA A 41 -7.02 5.01 -19.93
C ALA A 41 -6.98 3.49 -20.15
N LEU A 42 -7.63 2.75 -19.27
CA LEU A 42 -7.67 1.28 -19.34
C LEU A 42 -8.77 0.80 -20.30
N PRO A 43 -8.54 -0.31 -21.02
CA PRO A 43 -9.59 -0.98 -21.77
C PRO A 43 -10.66 -1.58 -20.83
N ALA A 44 -11.86 -1.81 -21.36
CA ALA A 44 -12.90 -2.52 -20.61
C ALA A 44 -12.44 -3.95 -20.25
N GLY A 45 -12.78 -4.41 -19.04
CA GLY A 45 -12.40 -5.75 -18.54
C GLY A 45 -10.97 -5.83 -17.99
N LEU A 46 -10.29 -4.70 -17.81
CA LEU A 46 -8.98 -4.61 -17.17
C LEU A 46 -9.00 -3.59 -16.03
N GLU A 47 -8.49 -3.97 -14.87
CA GLU A 47 -8.21 -3.05 -13.78
C GLU A 47 -6.69 -2.87 -13.62
N ALA A 48 -6.29 -1.73 -13.06
CA ALA A 48 -4.94 -1.54 -12.58
C ALA A 48 -4.94 -1.48 -11.06
N GLN A 49 -3.95 -2.11 -10.44
CA GLN A 49 -3.86 -2.28 -9.00
C GLN A 49 -2.59 -1.61 -8.49
N VAL A 50 -2.75 -0.63 -7.61
CA VAL A 50 -1.63 -0.03 -6.88
C VAL A 50 -1.30 -0.91 -5.69
N ARG A 51 -0.09 -1.46 -5.66
CA ARG A 51 0.40 -2.37 -4.62
C ARG A 51 1.67 -1.84 -3.94
N PRO A 52 1.91 -2.17 -2.66
CA PRO A 52 3.17 -1.87 -1.98
C PRO A 52 4.37 -2.54 -2.67
N ARG A 53 5.55 -1.94 -2.50
CA ARG A 53 6.82 -2.55 -2.88
C ARG A 53 7.38 -3.30 -1.67
N SER A 54 7.70 -4.58 -1.83
CA SER A 54 8.12 -5.46 -0.72
C SER A 54 9.30 -4.89 0.09
N GLY A 55 10.29 -4.32 -0.60
CA GLY A 55 11.46 -3.70 0.04
C GLY A 55 11.12 -2.50 0.92
N GLN A 56 10.18 -1.65 0.51
CA GLN A 56 9.74 -0.49 1.31
C GLN A 56 8.90 -0.93 2.50
N ALA A 57 8.02 -1.93 2.30
CA ALA A 57 7.21 -2.51 3.36
C ALA A 57 8.07 -3.11 4.46
N LEU A 58 9.06 -3.94 4.12
CA LEU A 58 9.93 -4.59 5.10
C LEU A 58 10.90 -3.61 5.77
N LYS A 59 11.55 -2.72 5.01
CA LYS A 59 12.64 -1.88 5.54
C LYS A 59 12.16 -0.63 6.26
N LYS A 60 11.05 -0.05 5.81
CA LYS A 60 10.55 1.23 6.32
C LYS A 60 9.20 1.13 7.04
N GLY A 61 8.47 0.02 6.92
CA GLY A 61 7.07 -0.04 7.34
C GLY A 61 6.16 0.84 6.47
N LEU A 62 6.55 1.12 5.22
CA LEU A 62 5.72 1.88 4.28
C LEU A 62 4.74 0.93 3.61
N THR A 63 3.45 1.18 3.78
CA THR A 63 2.39 0.39 3.13
C THR A 63 1.36 1.29 2.44
N ILE A 64 0.42 0.64 1.76
CA ILE A 64 -0.72 1.25 1.09
C ILE A 64 -1.97 0.68 1.76
N PRO A 65 -2.73 1.47 2.54
CA PRO A 65 -3.78 0.95 3.40
C PRO A 65 -4.99 0.42 2.61
N ASN A 66 -5.17 0.85 1.37
CA ASN A 66 -6.20 0.36 0.47
C ASN A 66 -5.65 -0.69 -0.52
N THR A 67 -4.55 -1.38 -0.20
CA THR A 67 -3.95 -2.37 -1.12
C THR A 67 -4.81 -3.64 -1.25
N PRO A 68 -4.96 -4.19 -2.48
CA PRO A 68 -4.62 -3.57 -3.76
C PRO A 68 -5.55 -2.37 -4.06
N GLY A 69 -4.96 -1.22 -4.39
CA GLY A 69 -5.74 -0.02 -4.73
C GLY A 69 -6.24 -0.13 -6.16
N THR A 70 -7.54 -0.36 -6.34
CA THR A 70 -8.16 -0.55 -7.67
C THR A 70 -8.33 0.77 -8.43
N ILE A 71 -7.95 0.74 -9.72
CA ILE A 71 -8.18 1.78 -10.71
C ILE A 71 -9.07 1.19 -11.81
N ASP A 72 -10.28 1.74 -11.94
CA ASP A 72 -11.29 1.25 -12.88
C ASP A 72 -11.06 1.70 -14.34
N PRO A 73 -11.58 0.95 -15.34
CA PRO A 73 -11.62 1.35 -16.75
C PRO A 73 -12.14 2.76 -17.04
N GLY A 74 -13.08 3.24 -16.24
CA GLY A 74 -13.69 4.56 -16.42
C GLY A 74 -12.88 5.71 -15.83
N TYR A 75 -11.89 5.42 -14.98
CA TYR A 75 -11.15 6.46 -14.28
C TYR A 75 -10.20 7.21 -15.23
N ARG A 76 -10.24 8.55 -15.20
CA ARG A 76 -9.35 9.43 -16.00
C ARG A 76 -8.62 10.47 -15.16
N GLY A 77 -8.78 10.39 -13.85
CA GLY A 77 -8.07 11.25 -12.91
C GLY A 77 -6.59 10.86 -12.78
N PRO A 78 -5.81 11.69 -12.06
CA PRO A 78 -4.43 11.38 -11.75
C PRO A 78 -4.32 10.16 -10.83
N VAL A 79 -3.42 9.24 -11.14
CA VAL A 79 -3.08 8.13 -10.25
C VAL A 79 -2.39 8.70 -9.00
N LYS A 80 -2.92 8.32 -7.85
CA LYS A 80 -2.44 8.72 -6.53
C LYS A 80 -2.23 7.49 -5.66
N VAL A 81 -1.22 7.56 -4.80
CA VAL A 81 -0.87 6.49 -3.86
C VAL A 81 -1.21 6.98 -2.46
N ILE A 82 -2.02 6.23 -1.74
CA ILE A 82 -2.26 6.47 -0.32
C ILE A 82 -1.15 5.74 0.44
N LEU A 83 -0.24 6.48 1.05
CA LEU A 83 0.86 5.95 1.83
C LEU A 83 0.50 5.96 3.31
N LEU A 84 0.91 4.91 4.03
CA LEU A 84 0.82 4.77 5.47
C LEU A 84 2.19 4.37 6.03
N ASN A 85 2.64 5.08 7.05
CA ASN A 85 3.73 4.63 7.90
C ASN A 85 3.17 3.75 9.03
N THR A 86 3.49 2.45 9.02
CA THR A 86 2.98 1.50 10.02
C THR A 86 3.74 1.53 11.35
N ALA A 87 4.82 2.32 11.45
CA ALA A 87 5.55 2.46 12.69
C ALA A 87 4.66 3.05 13.79
N PRO A 88 4.80 2.59 15.05
CA PRO A 88 4.07 3.16 16.17
C PRO A 88 4.63 4.54 16.55
N GLY A 89 3.76 5.43 17.04
CA GLY A 89 4.15 6.76 17.56
C GLY A 89 5.17 6.68 18.69
N VAL A 90 4.84 5.91 19.72
CA VAL A 90 5.71 5.62 20.87
C VAL A 90 5.78 4.11 21.03
N CYS A 91 6.95 3.58 21.34
CA CYS A 91 7.16 2.20 21.74
C CYS A 91 7.77 2.12 23.14
N LEU A 92 7.65 0.96 23.78
CA LEU A 92 8.22 0.74 25.11
C LEU A 92 9.74 0.97 25.16
N ALA A 93 10.46 0.73 24.05
CA ALA A 93 11.89 0.99 23.97
C ALA A 93 12.25 2.49 24.10
N ASP A 94 11.32 3.39 23.77
CA ASP A 94 11.51 4.82 23.97
C ASP A 94 11.51 5.20 25.46
N LEU A 95 10.90 4.37 26.31
CA LEU A 95 10.69 4.61 27.75
C LEU A 95 11.69 3.89 28.65
N ALA A 96 12.41 2.88 28.14
CA ALA A 96 13.31 2.05 28.95
C ALA A 96 14.51 2.86 29.44
N GLU A 97 14.85 2.84 30.74
CA GLU A 97 16.07 3.49 31.30
C GLU A 97 16.07 5.03 31.31
N VAL A 98 14.90 5.66 31.37
CA VAL A 98 14.81 7.12 31.43
C VAL A 98 14.97 7.63 32.87
N SER A 99 15.91 8.55 33.09
CA SER A 99 16.14 9.18 34.40
C SER A 99 15.67 10.64 34.41
N GLY A 100 14.36 10.81 34.51
CA GLY A 100 13.70 12.13 34.63
C GLY A 100 13.01 12.64 33.36
N ALA A 101 12.21 13.69 33.52
CA ALA A 101 11.28 14.17 32.48
C ALA A 101 11.97 14.77 31.24
N GLY A 102 13.12 15.45 31.42
CA GLY A 102 13.88 16.05 30.31
C GLY A 102 14.50 15.00 29.39
N ASP A 103 15.00 13.91 29.97
CA ASP A 103 15.56 12.77 29.23
C ASP A 103 14.47 12.04 28.44
N LEU A 104 13.25 11.93 29.02
CA LEU A 104 12.09 11.34 28.36
C LEU A 104 11.72 12.07 27.07
N ALA A 105 11.58 13.40 27.12
CA ALA A 105 11.16 14.20 25.98
C ALA A 105 12.15 14.11 24.81
N ALA A 106 13.45 14.18 25.11
CA ALA A 106 14.50 14.03 24.11
C ALA A 106 14.49 12.64 23.46
N ARG A 107 14.26 11.59 24.26
CA ARG A 107 14.19 10.21 23.75
C ARG A 107 12.95 9.93 22.91
N LEU A 108 11.77 10.37 23.36
CA LEU A 108 10.53 10.25 22.57
C LEU A 108 10.68 10.95 21.22
N THR A 109 11.27 12.15 21.21
CA THR A 109 11.54 12.91 19.98
C THR A 109 12.44 12.12 19.03
N ARG A 110 13.59 11.62 19.50
CA ARG A 110 14.49 10.78 18.68
C ARG A 110 13.83 9.50 18.19
N GLY A 111 13.02 8.86 19.03
CA GLY A 111 12.27 7.65 18.68
C GLY A 111 11.28 7.92 17.54
N ILE A 112 10.49 8.99 17.64
CA ILE A 112 9.56 9.42 16.58
C ILE A 112 10.33 9.77 15.28
N GLU A 113 11.42 10.53 15.38
CA GLU A 113 12.26 10.91 14.24
C GLU A 113 12.86 9.69 13.53
N SER A 114 13.38 8.72 14.29
CA SER A 114 13.98 7.49 13.73
C SER A 114 12.99 6.62 12.95
N ARG A 115 11.69 6.74 13.27
CA ARG A 115 10.58 6.02 12.60
C ARG A 115 9.84 6.88 11.59
N THR A 116 10.26 8.12 11.40
CA THR A 116 9.66 9.02 10.41
C THR A 116 10.18 8.67 9.02
N ILE A 117 9.25 8.43 8.09
CA ILE A 117 9.59 8.13 6.70
C ILE A 117 9.60 9.43 5.91
N ARG A 118 10.73 9.73 5.28
CA ARG A 118 10.83 10.80 4.28
C ARG A 118 10.69 10.19 2.90
N ILE A 119 9.77 10.73 2.12
CA ILE A 119 9.55 10.38 0.71
C ILE A 119 10.02 11.57 -0.11
N GLU A 120 10.95 11.32 -1.03
CA GLU A 120 11.42 12.35 -1.94
C GLU A 120 10.77 12.25 -3.31
N ARG A 121 10.58 13.39 -3.97
CA ARG A 121 10.20 13.43 -5.39
C ARG A 121 11.16 12.57 -6.21
N GLY A 122 10.61 11.68 -7.04
CA GLY A 122 11.34 10.71 -7.84
C GLY A 122 11.56 9.35 -7.15
N GLU A 123 11.29 9.22 -5.85
CA GLU A 123 11.39 7.95 -5.16
C GLU A 123 10.30 6.97 -5.65
N ARG A 124 10.66 5.70 -5.79
CA ARG A 124 9.74 4.62 -6.15
C ARG A 124 8.95 4.16 -4.92
N ILE A 125 7.67 4.51 -4.87
CA ILE A 125 6.82 4.41 -3.68
C ILE A 125 5.80 3.27 -3.72
N ALA A 126 5.40 2.84 -4.92
CA ALA A 126 4.42 1.78 -5.14
C ALA A 126 4.74 1.07 -6.46
N GLN A 127 3.96 0.05 -6.78
CA GLN A 127 3.99 -0.59 -8.10
C GLN A 127 2.57 -0.77 -8.63
N LEU A 128 2.42 -0.73 -9.94
CA LEU A 128 1.17 -0.94 -10.64
C LEU A 128 1.17 -2.34 -11.26
N VAL A 129 0.11 -3.12 -11.02
CA VAL A 129 -0.11 -4.45 -11.63
C VAL A 129 -1.44 -4.43 -12.33
N PHE A 130 -1.54 -4.98 -13.55
CA PHE A 130 -2.80 -5.07 -14.27
C PHE A 130 -3.41 -6.46 -14.15
N ALA A 131 -4.73 -6.53 -14.02
CA ALA A 131 -5.46 -7.78 -13.92
C ALA A 131 -6.78 -7.70 -14.71
N HIS A 132 -7.16 -8.84 -15.31
CA HIS A 132 -8.50 -8.98 -15.86
C HIS A 132 -9.52 -9.15 -14.75
N PHE A 133 -10.71 -8.59 -14.95
CA PHE A 133 -11.84 -8.75 -14.04
C PHE A 133 -13.14 -9.00 -14.79
N GLU A 134 -14.08 -9.65 -14.11
CA GLU A 134 -15.42 -9.93 -14.62
C GLU A 134 -16.49 -9.13 -13.86
N ARG A 135 -17.62 -8.87 -14.52
CA ARG A 135 -18.81 -8.26 -13.93
C ARG A 135 -20.00 -9.19 -14.13
N PRO A 136 -20.12 -10.26 -13.34
CA PRO A 136 -21.25 -11.18 -13.46
C PRO A 136 -22.56 -10.50 -13.07
N ALA A 137 -23.67 -10.96 -13.65
CA ALA A 137 -24.99 -10.59 -13.16
C ALA A 137 -25.19 -11.19 -11.76
N ILE A 138 -25.68 -10.37 -10.82
CA ILE A 138 -25.96 -10.80 -9.45
C ILE A 138 -27.45 -11.12 -9.35
N GLU A 139 -27.79 -12.33 -8.91
CA GLU A 139 -29.16 -12.79 -8.66
C GLU A 139 -29.35 -13.03 -7.16
N VAL A 140 -30.47 -12.54 -6.60
CA VAL A 140 -30.83 -12.75 -5.19
C VAL A 140 -31.78 -13.95 -5.11
N VAL A 141 -31.39 -14.96 -4.32
CA VAL A 141 -32.13 -16.21 -4.15
C VAL A 141 -32.38 -16.51 -2.67
N ASP A 142 -33.42 -17.26 -2.35
CA ASP A 142 -33.78 -17.62 -0.96
C ASP A 142 -32.80 -18.63 -0.34
N SER A 143 -32.12 -19.42 -1.17
CA SER A 143 -31.09 -20.39 -0.74
C SER A 143 -30.13 -20.74 -1.88
N VAL A 144 -28.93 -21.19 -1.52
CA VAL A 144 -27.92 -21.71 -2.46
C VAL A 144 -27.59 -23.16 -2.12
N ALA A 145 -27.32 -23.98 -3.14
CA ALA A 145 -26.92 -25.37 -2.92
C ALA A 145 -25.55 -25.43 -2.21
N LEU A 146 -25.45 -26.31 -1.21
CA LEU A 146 -24.22 -26.56 -0.44
C LEU A 146 -23.48 -27.82 -0.91
N ASP A 147 -23.80 -28.36 -2.08
CA ASP A 147 -23.25 -29.61 -2.65
C ASP A 147 -21.79 -29.49 -3.14
N THR A 148 -21.09 -28.45 -2.69
CA THR A 148 -19.66 -28.29 -2.93
C THR A 148 -18.85 -29.02 -1.86
N THR A 149 -17.64 -29.47 -2.22
CA THR A 149 -16.71 -30.11 -1.28
C THR A 149 -16.32 -29.22 -0.09
N ARG A 150 -16.50 -27.89 -0.19
CA ARG A 150 -16.21 -26.92 0.86
C ARG A 150 -17.41 -26.59 1.74
N GLY A 151 -18.63 -26.64 1.21
CA GLY A 151 -19.86 -26.22 1.90
C GLY A 151 -19.70 -24.82 2.51
N GLU A 152 -20.00 -24.69 3.81
CA GLU A 152 -19.89 -23.44 4.58
C GLU A 152 -18.49 -23.19 5.20
N GLY A 153 -17.51 -24.09 4.99
CA GLY A 153 -16.19 -23.97 5.62
C GLY A 153 -15.42 -22.72 5.18
N GLY A 154 -14.87 -21.95 6.14
CA GLY A 154 -14.07 -20.74 5.92
C GLY A 154 -13.06 -20.48 7.06
N PHE A 155 -12.27 -19.40 6.96
CA PHE A 155 -11.37 -18.93 8.05
C PHE A 155 -10.33 -19.95 8.56
N GLY A 156 -9.67 -20.69 7.67
CA GLY A 156 -8.61 -21.63 8.08
C GLY A 156 -9.12 -23.01 8.52
N SER A 157 -10.31 -23.42 8.06
CA SER A 157 -10.95 -24.71 8.33
C SER A 157 -10.15 -25.96 7.90
N THR A 158 -8.96 -25.81 7.32
CA THR A 158 -8.07 -26.90 6.89
C THR A 158 -6.91 -27.18 7.85
N GLY A 159 -6.88 -26.55 9.04
CA GLY A 159 -5.98 -26.91 10.13
C GLY A 159 -4.82 -25.94 10.37
N ALA A 160 -4.68 -25.52 11.63
CA ALA A 160 -3.40 -25.11 12.21
C ALA A 160 -2.77 -26.37 12.82
N GLY A 161 -1.84 -26.98 12.09
CA GLY A 161 -0.90 -27.97 12.62
C GLY A 161 0.38 -27.29 13.06
#